data_AF-A0A091TI48-F1
#
_entry.id   AF-A0A091TI48-F1
#
_cell.length_a   1.000
_cell.length_b   1.000
_cell.length_c   1.000
_cell.angle_alpha   90.00
_cell.angle_beta   90.00
_cell.angle_gamma   90.00
#
_symmetry.space_group_name_H-M   'P 1'
#
loop_
_entity.id
_entity.type
_entity.pdbx_description
1 polymer ?
#
loop_
_entity_poly.entity_id
_entity_poly.type
_entity_poly.pdbx_seq_one_letter_code
_entity_poly.pdbx_strand_id
1 'polypeptide(L)'
;VRTLNFRKVNFQPFKELVNRAPWETSLRDKGAEQGWQIFKDAFHRAQDLLIPRYRKSGKEGKRPAWLSQDLLVKLKGKKEMHRQWKQGQVSWDEYRDAAWLHRDGVRKAKARLELNLARDAKNNKKGFYRYVSQKRKVKESVPPLMSKTGKLVTTDEEEDEVLNDFFASVFT
;
A
#
# COMPACT_ATOMS: atom_id res chain seq x y z
N VAL A 1 0.31 -10.12 -1.76
CA VAL A 1 -1.09 -10.56 -1.51
C VAL A 1 -1.77 -10.82 -2.85
N ARG A 2 -2.29 -12.04 -3.06
CA ARG A 2 -3.14 -12.34 -4.24
C ARG A 2 -4.56 -11.91 -3.89
N THR A 3 -5.23 -11.16 -4.77
CA THR A 3 -6.59 -10.69 -4.53
C THR A 3 -7.51 -11.20 -5.64
N LEU A 4 -8.74 -11.59 -5.27
CA LEU A 4 -9.77 -12.03 -6.21
C LEU A 4 -10.21 -10.87 -7.11
N ASN A 5 -10.33 -11.10 -8.43
CA ASN A 5 -10.72 -10.07 -9.40
C ASN A 5 -12.21 -10.18 -9.76
N PHE A 6 -13.10 -9.70 -8.90
CA PHE A 6 -14.55 -9.75 -9.13
C PHE A 6 -15.05 -8.98 -10.36
N ARG A 7 -14.25 -8.04 -10.90
CA ARG A 7 -14.64 -7.25 -12.09
C ARG A 7 -14.60 -8.03 -13.41
N LYS A 8 -13.86 -9.14 -13.44
CA LYS A 8 -13.70 -9.99 -14.64
C LYS A 8 -14.39 -11.34 -14.51
N VAL A 9 -15.19 -11.53 -13.47
CA VAL A 9 -15.89 -12.79 -13.21
C VAL A 9 -17.12 -12.88 -14.10
N ASN A 10 -17.30 -14.03 -14.76
CA ASN A 10 -18.60 -14.40 -15.29
C ASN A 10 -19.39 -15.10 -14.17
N PHE A 11 -20.48 -14.46 -13.72
CA PHE A 11 -21.28 -14.96 -12.60
C PHE A 11 -22.22 -16.11 -12.99
N GLN A 12 -22.49 -16.34 -14.28
CA GLN A 12 -23.40 -17.41 -14.70
C GLN A 12 -22.82 -18.81 -14.40
N PRO A 13 -21.59 -19.15 -14.83
CA PRO A 13 -20.96 -20.43 -14.45
C PRO A 13 -20.79 -20.59 -12.94
N PHE A 14 -20.60 -19.47 -12.21
CA PHE A 14 -20.47 -19.49 -10.76
C PHE A 14 -21.77 -19.92 -10.08
N LYS A 15 -22.90 -19.34 -10.48
CA LYS A 15 -24.22 -19.73 -9.98
C LYS A 15 -24.57 -21.17 -10.35
N GLU A 16 -24.28 -21.58 -11.58
CA GLU A 16 -24.52 -22.95 -12.04
C GLU A 16 -23.72 -23.98 -11.22
N LEU A 17 -22.45 -23.70 -10.95
CA LEU A 17 -21.58 -24.61 -10.18
C LEU A 17 -22.02 -24.72 -8.71
N VAL A 18 -22.47 -23.62 -8.11
CA VAL A 18 -23.03 -23.61 -6.75
C VAL A 18 -24.38 -24.34 -6.72
N ASN A 19 -25.26 -24.11 -7.69
CA ASN A 19 -26.59 -24.74 -7.74
C ASN A 19 -26.54 -26.23 -8.06
N ARG A 20 -25.50 -26.71 -8.75
CA ARG A 20 -25.31 -28.12 -9.07
C ARG A 20 -24.85 -28.97 -7.88
N ALA A 21 -24.42 -28.34 -6.78
CA ALA A 21 -24.02 -29.07 -5.59
C ALA A 21 -25.25 -29.77 -4.94
N PRO A 22 -25.11 -31.01 -4.46
CA PRO A 22 -26.21 -31.78 -3.88
C PRO A 22 -26.51 -31.30 -2.45
N TRP A 23 -27.08 -30.10 -2.33
CA TRP A 23 -27.35 -29.45 -1.05
C TRP A 23 -28.28 -30.25 -0.15
N GLU A 24 -29.34 -30.83 -0.73
CA GLU A 24 -30.29 -31.64 0.02
C GLU A 24 -29.62 -32.83 0.71
N THR A 25 -28.78 -33.58 0.00
CA THR A 25 -28.06 -34.71 0.58
C THR A 25 -26.95 -34.27 1.53
N SER A 26 -26.26 -33.16 1.23
CA SER A 26 -25.12 -32.69 2.02
C SER A 26 -25.52 -32.03 3.34
N LEU A 27 -26.77 -31.55 3.44
CA LEU A 27 -27.28 -30.81 4.60
C LEU A 27 -28.31 -31.61 5.44
N ARG A 28 -28.87 -32.71 4.92
CA ARG A 28 -29.96 -33.49 5.55
C ARG A 28 -29.71 -33.88 7.01
N ASP A 29 -28.47 -34.22 7.36
CA ASP A 29 -28.10 -34.72 8.69
C ASP A 29 -27.07 -33.82 9.42
N LYS A 30 -26.98 -32.54 9.03
CA LYS A 30 -25.99 -31.60 9.57
C LYS A 30 -26.67 -30.51 10.39
N GLY A 31 -26.10 -30.20 11.57
CA GLY A 31 -26.51 -29.04 12.35
C GLY A 31 -26.19 -27.72 11.63
N ALA A 32 -26.82 -26.62 12.04
CA ALA A 32 -26.71 -25.32 11.38
C ALA A 32 -25.26 -24.86 11.14
N GLU A 33 -24.38 -25.01 12.14
CA GLU A 33 -22.97 -24.61 12.03
C GLU A 33 -22.19 -25.48 11.03
N GLN A 34 -22.44 -26.79 11.04
CA GLN A 34 -21.81 -27.73 10.11
C GLN A 34 -22.32 -27.53 8.67
N GLY A 35 -23.61 -27.27 8.51
CA GLY A 35 -24.21 -26.91 7.23
C GLY A 35 -23.63 -25.62 6.66
N TRP A 36 -23.46 -24.60 7.51
CA TRP A 36 -22.83 -23.34 7.12
C TRP A 36 -21.37 -23.52 6.70
N GLN A 37 -20.62 -24.38 7.38
CA GLN A 37 -19.24 -24.68 6.99
C GLN A 37 -19.16 -25.37 5.61
N ILE A 38 -20.03 -26.36 5.37
CA ILE A 38 -20.11 -27.07 4.08
C ILE A 38 -20.44 -26.09 2.94
N PHE A 39 -21.36 -25.16 3.17
CA PHE A 39 -21.69 -24.11 2.23
C PHE A 39 -20.50 -23.19 1.94
N LYS A 40 -19.86 -22.66 3.00
CA LYS A 40 -18.67 -21.80 2.86
C LYS A 40 -17.57 -22.49 2.07
N ASP A 41 -17.31 -23.76 2.34
CA ASP A 41 -16.25 -24.50 1.66
C ASP A 41 -16.58 -24.73 0.18
N ALA A 42 -17.82 -25.07 -0.15
CA ALA A 42 -18.28 -25.20 -1.54
C ALA A 42 -18.22 -23.87 -2.29
N PHE A 43 -18.61 -22.78 -1.64
CA PHE A 43 -18.55 -21.43 -2.19
C PHE A 43 -17.11 -20.99 -2.44
N HIS A 44 -16.19 -21.18 -1.48
CA HIS A 44 -14.78 -20.85 -1.67
C HIS A 44 -14.12 -21.72 -2.76
N ARG A 45 -14.49 -23.00 -2.88
CA ARG A 45 -14.06 -23.84 -4.01
C ARG A 45 -14.52 -23.27 -5.36
N ALA A 46 -15.78 -22.84 -5.45
CA ALA A 46 -16.31 -22.19 -6.65
C ALA A 46 -15.57 -20.87 -6.96
N GLN A 47 -15.24 -20.10 -5.92
CA GLN A 47 -14.48 -18.85 -6.07
C GLN A 47 -13.06 -19.12 -6.59
N ASP A 48 -12.40 -20.15 -6.07
CA ASP A 48 -11.03 -20.48 -6.47
C ASP A 48 -10.91 -20.98 -7.90
N LEU A 49 -11.94 -21.69 -8.38
CA LEU A 49 -11.99 -22.21 -9.75
C LEU A 49 -12.33 -21.13 -10.78
N LEU A 50 -13.27 -20.23 -10.44
CA LEU A 50 -13.89 -19.36 -11.43
C LEU A 50 -13.47 -17.89 -11.33
N ILE A 51 -12.86 -17.46 -10.23
CA ILE A 51 -12.44 -16.08 -10.05
C ILE A 51 -10.94 -15.96 -10.31
N PRO A 52 -10.55 -15.30 -11.42
CA PRO A 52 -9.14 -15.03 -11.69
C PRO A 52 -8.53 -14.24 -10.53
N ARG A 53 -7.44 -14.77 -9.99
CA ARG A 53 -6.62 -14.07 -8.99
C ARG A 53 -5.64 -13.17 -9.73
N TYR A 54 -5.61 -11.88 -9.39
CA TYR A 54 -4.55 -11.00 -9.87
C TYR A 54 -3.54 -10.74 -8.74
N ARG A 55 -2.27 -10.62 -9.11
CA ARG A 55 -1.30 -10.02 -8.20
C ARG A 55 -1.63 -8.53 -8.18
N LYS A 56 -2.00 -8.01 -7.01
CA LYS A 56 -1.78 -6.58 -6.75
C LYS A 56 -0.27 -6.39 -6.92
N SER A 57 0.18 -5.90 -8.07
CA SER A 57 1.46 -5.23 -8.13
C SER A 57 1.30 -4.11 -7.12
N GLY A 58 1.90 -4.28 -5.94
CA GLY A 58 1.94 -3.20 -4.95
C GLY A 58 2.48 -2.02 -5.71
N LYS A 59 1.68 -0.94 -5.82
CA LYS A 59 1.90 0.21 -6.72
C LYS A 59 3.40 0.36 -6.90
N GLU A 60 3.92 -0.15 -8.01
CA GLU A 60 5.36 -0.20 -8.18
C GLU A 60 5.74 1.27 -8.23
N GLY A 61 6.34 1.74 -7.13
CA GLY A 61 6.47 3.15 -6.89
C GLY A 61 7.21 3.69 -8.10
N LYS A 62 6.57 4.59 -8.86
CA LYS A 62 7.21 5.13 -10.07
C LYS A 62 8.60 5.59 -9.67
N ARG A 63 9.61 5.01 -10.31
CA ARG A 63 11.01 5.31 -10.04
C ARG A 63 11.16 6.83 -9.99
N PRO A 64 11.65 7.39 -8.87
CA PRO A 64 11.82 8.84 -8.78
C PRO A 64 12.70 9.34 -9.92
N ALA A 65 12.35 10.48 -10.51
CA ALA A 65 13.05 11.00 -11.69
C ALA A 65 14.54 11.30 -11.44
N TRP A 66 14.94 11.51 -10.18
CA TRP A 66 16.34 11.74 -9.79
C TRP A 66 17.14 10.44 -9.61
N LEU A 67 16.49 9.26 -9.58
CA LEU A 67 17.15 7.99 -9.27
C LEU A 67 17.80 7.40 -10.51
N SER A 68 19.10 7.59 -10.68
CA SER A 68 19.89 6.98 -11.77
C SER A 68 20.25 5.51 -11.48
N GLN A 69 20.68 4.77 -12.52
CA GLN A 69 21.07 3.37 -12.38
C GLN A 69 22.32 3.23 -11.51
N ASP A 70 23.28 4.15 -11.67
CA ASP A 70 24.47 4.27 -10.82
C ASP A 70 24.11 4.41 -9.32
N LEU A 71 23.16 5.27 -8.98
CA LEU A 71 22.71 5.43 -7.59
C LEU A 71 22.05 4.18 -7.01
N LEU A 72 21.38 3.40 -7.85
CA LEU A 72 20.82 2.10 -7.44
C LEU A 72 21.92 1.08 -7.15
N VAL A 73 22.97 1.04 -7.96
CA VAL A 73 24.14 0.18 -7.71
C VAL A 73 24.82 0.57 -6.40
N LYS A 74 25.05 1.87 -6.19
CA LYS A 74 25.62 2.40 -4.93
C LYS A 74 24.73 2.10 -3.72
N LEU A 75 23.40 2.17 -3.87
CA LEU A 75 22.47 1.79 -2.80
C LEU A 75 22.58 0.30 -2.44
N LYS A 76 22.69 -0.57 -3.44
CA LYS A 76 22.90 -2.01 -3.22
C LYS A 76 24.23 -2.26 -2.51
N GLY A 77 25.31 -1.63 -2.97
CA GLY A 77 26.63 -1.71 -2.32
C GLY A 77 26.60 -1.26 -0.87
N LYS A 78 25.96 -0.12 -0.57
CA LYS A 78 25.76 0.34 0.81
C LYS A 78 25.01 -0.69 1.68
N LYS A 79 23.94 -1.29 1.14
CA LYS A 79 23.15 -2.30 1.88
C LYS A 79 23.99 -3.54 2.18
N GLU A 80 24.82 -3.96 1.24
CA GLU A 80 25.73 -5.09 1.43
C GLU A 80 26.78 -4.76 2.50
N MET A 81 27.42 -3.59 2.43
CA MET A 81 28.36 -3.16 3.47
C MET A 81 27.70 -3.07 4.85
N HIS A 82 26.45 -2.63 4.95
CA HIS A 82 25.72 -2.65 6.22
C HIS A 82 25.57 -4.09 6.77
N ARG A 83 25.31 -5.07 5.89
CA ARG A 83 25.23 -6.48 6.27
C ARG A 83 26.60 -7.00 6.74
N GLN A 84 27.66 -6.69 6.02
CA GLN A 84 29.03 -7.07 6.35
C GLN A 84 29.51 -6.43 7.66
N TRP A 85 29.22 -5.15 7.89
CA TRP A 85 29.49 -4.46 9.15
C TRP A 85 28.74 -5.11 10.32
N LYS A 86 27.46 -5.46 10.14
CA LYS A 86 26.68 -6.20 11.16
C LYS A 86 27.26 -7.58 11.46
N GLN A 87 28.01 -8.17 10.53
CA GLN A 87 28.69 -9.46 10.67
C GLN A 87 30.14 -9.32 11.14
N GLY A 88 30.64 -8.11 11.37
CA GLY A 88 32.02 -7.84 11.81
C GLY A 88 33.08 -7.97 10.72
N GLN A 89 32.69 -8.07 9.44
CA GLN A 89 33.61 -8.24 8.30
C GLN A 89 34.17 -6.91 7.77
N VAL A 90 33.50 -5.80 8.07
CA VAL A 90 33.82 -4.45 7.56
C VAL A 90 33.88 -3.50 8.74
N SER A 91 34.86 -2.60 8.72
CA SER A 91 35.01 -1.60 9.78
C SER A 91 33.86 -0.60 9.75
N TRP A 92 33.57 0.01 10.91
CA TRP A 92 32.52 1.03 10.98
C TRP A 92 32.84 2.25 10.09
N ASP A 93 34.12 2.62 9.97
CA ASP A 93 34.55 3.76 9.16
C ASP A 93 34.29 3.54 7.67
N GLU A 94 34.59 2.36 7.12
CA GLU A 94 34.32 2.02 5.72
C GLU A 94 32.83 2.06 5.40
N TYR A 95 31.99 1.49 6.26
CA TYR A 95 30.54 1.56 6.11
C TYR A 95 30.04 3.00 6.20
N ARG A 96 30.54 3.77 7.17
CA ARG A 96 30.18 5.18 7.36
C ARG A 96 30.48 5.97 6.09
N ASP A 97 31.67 5.84 5.54
CA ASP A 97 32.10 6.60 4.37
C ASP A 97 31.29 6.22 3.12
N ALA A 98 31.02 4.92 2.91
CA ALA A 98 30.11 4.47 1.85
C ALA A 98 28.68 5.01 2.02
N ALA A 99 28.17 5.07 3.26
CA ALA A 99 26.87 5.63 3.55
C ALA A 99 26.81 7.15 3.28
N TRP A 100 27.88 7.88 3.61
CA TRP A 100 28.00 9.31 3.30
C TRP A 100 28.06 9.58 1.80
N LEU A 101 28.91 8.86 1.07
CA LEU A 101 29.01 8.99 -0.39
C LEU A 101 27.67 8.72 -1.08
N HIS A 102 26.92 7.71 -0.62
CA HIS A 102 25.58 7.45 -1.14
C HIS A 102 24.62 8.60 -0.84
N ARG A 103 24.63 9.14 0.40
CA ARG A 103 23.78 10.27 0.79
C ARG A 103 24.09 11.53 -0.02
N ASP A 104 25.36 11.83 -0.23
CA ASP A 104 25.82 12.94 -1.07
C ASP A 104 25.39 12.74 -2.53
N GLY A 105 25.58 11.55 -3.08
CA GLY A 105 25.12 11.20 -4.42
C GLY A 105 23.62 11.45 -4.62
N VAL A 106 22.79 11.05 -3.65
CA VAL A 106 21.34 11.31 -3.67
C VAL A 106 21.03 12.81 -3.64
N ARG A 107 21.73 13.59 -2.80
CA ARG A 107 21.56 15.06 -2.73
C ARG A 107 21.89 15.71 -4.07
N LYS A 108 23.04 15.37 -4.66
CA LYS A 108 23.48 15.88 -5.97
C LYS A 108 22.49 15.52 -7.09
N ALA A 109 21.96 14.30 -7.09
CA ALA A 109 20.99 13.88 -8.10
C ALA A 109 19.67 14.67 -8.02
N LYS A 110 19.18 14.90 -6.80
CA LYS A 110 17.97 15.72 -6.59
C LYS A 110 18.20 17.17 -7.02
N ALA A 111 19.31 17.77 -6.62
CA ALA A 111 19.67 19.13 -7.02
C ALA A 111 19.80 19.27 -8.55
N ARG A 112 20.41 18.29 -9.23
CA ARG A 112 20.49 18.26 -10.70
C ARG A 112 19.11 18.19 -11.35
N LEU A 113 18.21 17.36 -10.84
CA LEU A 113 16.84 17.29 -11.34
C LEU A 113 16.12 18.63 -11.19
N GLU A 114 16.22 19.25 -10.01
CA GLU A 114 15.60 20.55 -9.71
C GLU A 114 16.16 21.67 -10.59
N LEU A 115 17.48 21.70 -10.78
CA LEU A 115 18.15 22.62 -11.69
C LEU A 115 17.65 22.47 -13.14
N ASN A 116 17.54 21.23 -13.63
CA ASN A 116 17.05 20.95 -14.97
C ASN A 116 15.58 21.37 -15.14
N LEU A 117 14.74 21.13 -14.13
CA LEU A 117 13.35 21.57 -14.13
C LEU A 117 13.22 23.10 -14.11
N ALA A 118 14.08 23.80 -13.36
CA ALA A 118 14.10 25.25 -13.32
C ALA A 118 14.56 25.85 -14.65
N ARG A 119 15.60 25.29 -15.27
CA ARG A 119 16.10 25.70 -16.59
C ARG A 119 15.05 25.52 -17.68
N ASP A 120 14.34 24.39 -17.66
CA ASP A 120 13.31 24.06 -18.64
C ASP A 120 11.93 24.66 -18.31
N ALA A 121 11.80 25.44 -17.24
CA ALA A 121 10.50 25.95 -16.78
C ALA A 121 9.78 26.80 -17.84
N LYS A 122 10.52 27.50 -18.72
CA LYS A 122 9.96 28.31 -19.81
C LYS A 122 9.30 27.45 -20.89
N ASN A 123 9.93 26.34 -21.28
CA ASN A 123 9.44 25.46 -22.34
C ASN A 123 8.44 24.42 -21.80
N ASN A 124 8.63 23.97 -20.56
CA ASN A 124 7.87 22.91 -19.91
C ASN A 124 7.32 23.34 -18.54
N LYS A 125 6.48 24.38 -18.54
CA LYS A 125 5.80 24.89 -17.34
C LYS A 125 5.07 23.78 -16.57
N LYS A 126 4.40 22.87 -17.29
CA LYS A 126 3.64 21.75 -16.71
C LYS A 126 4.53 20.79 -15.92
N GLY A 127 5.73 20.48 -16.42
CA GLY A 127 6.71 19.63 -15.74
C GLY A 127 7.15 20.23 -14.40
N PHE A 128 7.49 21.52 -14.40
CA PHE A 128 7.90 22.27 -13.21
C PHE A 128 6.78 22.33 -12.16
N TYR A 129 5.59 22.81 -12.51
CA TYR A 129 4.48 22.92 -11.57
C TYR A 129 4.00 21.56 -11.05
N ARG A 130 4.11 20.49 -11.84
CA ARG A 130 3.85 19.11 -11.38
C ARG A 130 4.86 18.67 -10.32
N TYR A 131 6.14 19.02 -10.45
CA TYR A 131 7.14 18.73 -9.42
C TYR A 131 6.84 19.50 -8.14
N VAL A 132 6.55 20.79 -8.25
CA VAL A 132 6.19 21.65 -7.11
C VAL A 132 4.94 21.12 -6.40
N SER A 133 3.88 20.77 -7.13
CA SER A 133 2.66 20.22 -6.53
C SER A 133 2.89 18.87 -5.84
N GLN A 134 3.74 18.01 -6.40
CA GLN A 134 4.15 16.76 -5.74
C GLN A 134 4.90 16.99 -4.43
N LYS A 135 5.72 18.04 -4.34
CA LYS A 135 6.46 18.42 -3.12
C LYS A 135 5.59 19.14 -2.09
N ARG A 136 4.64 19.94 -2.57
CA ARG A 136 3.64 20.63 -1.73
C ARG A 136 2.57 19.70 -1.17
N LYS A 137 2.50 18.43 -1.59
CA LYS A 137 1.71 17.42 -0.87
C LYS A 137 2.29 17.18 0.51
N VAL A 138 2.07 18.14 1.42
CA VAL A 138 1.78 17.83 2.81
C VAL A 138 0.60 16.87 2.73
N LYS A 139 0.75 15.71 3.36
CA LYS A 139 -0.40 14.89 3.65
C LYS A 139 -1.16 15.73 4.68
N GLU A 140 -2.11 16.55 4.24
CA GLU A 140 -3.21 16.97 5.11
C GLU A 140 -3.91 15.66 5.47
N SER A 141 -3.35 14.94 6.44
CA SER A 141 -4.15 14.00 7.20
C SER A 141 -5.03 14.86 8.06
N VAL A 142 -6.32 14.53 8.07
CA VAL A 142 -7.19 14.95 9.15
C VAL A 142 -6.43 14.65 10.46
N PRO A 143 -6.21 15.65 11.32
CA PRO A 143 -5.60 15.40 12.62
C PRO A 143 -6.42 14.31 13.32
N PRO A 144 -5.79 13.43 14.12
CA PRO A 144 -6.56 12.46 14.90
C PRO A 144 -7.64 13.17 15.71
N LEU A 145 -8.83 12.57 15.79
CA LEU A 145 -9.95 13.17 16.49
C LEU A 145 -9.58 13.42 17.96
N MET A 146 -10.04 14.55 18.48
CA MET A 146 -9.88 14.90 19.88
C MET A 146 -11.23 14.71 20.55
N SER A 147 -11.25 13.95 21.63
CA SER A 147 -12.43 13.85 22.50
C SER A 147 -12.78 15.22 23.09
N LYS A 148 -14.01 15.37 23.61
CA LYS A 148 -14.44 16.58 24.35
C LYS A 148 -13.53 16.92 25.53
N THR A 149 -12.83 15.92 26.07
CA THR A 149 -11.86 16.04 27.18
C THR A 149 -10.46 16.47 26.69
N GLY A 150 -10.25 16.69 25.40
CA GLY A 150 -8.98 17.12 24.81
C GLY A 150 -7.93 16.01 24.68
N LYS A 151 -8.30 14.74 24.88
CA LYS A 151 -7.42 13.59 24.63
C LYS A 151 -7.54 13.12 23.18
N LEU A 152 -6.41 12.71 22.61
CA LEU A 152 -6.35 12.05 21.30
C LEU A 152 -7.11 10.72 21.36
N VAL A 153 -8.02 10.54 20.42
CA VAL A 153 -8.75 9.29 20.22
C VAL A 153 -7.80 8.25 19.61
N THR A 154 -7.86 7.00 20.10
CA THR A 154 -6.95 5.93 19.66
C THR A 154 -7.67 4.67 19.19
N THR A 155 -8.95 4.51 19.52
CA THR A 155 -9.77 3.34 19.15
C THR A 155 -10.90 3.73 18.21
N ASP A 156 -11.26 2.83 17.31
CA ASP A 156 -12.32 3.06 16.30
C ASP A 156 -13.68 3.35 16.97
N GLU A 157 -13.96 2.73 18.12
CA GLU A 157 -15.18 2.92 18.92
C GLU A 157 -15.29 4.36 19.46
N GLU A 158 -14.19 4.88 20.01
CA GLU A 158 -14.12 6.28 20.47
C GLU A 158 -14.25 7.28 19.31
N GLU A 159 -13.77 6.94 18.10
CA GLU A 159 -13.92 7.80 16.91
C GLU A 159 -15.40 7.90 16.49
N ASP A 160 -16.10 6.77 16.48
CA ASP A 160 -17.52 6.68 16.13
C ASP A 160 -18.39 7.47 17.12
N GLU A 161 -18.12 7.38 18.43
CA GLU A 161 -18.84 8.16 19.46
C GLU A 161 -18.66 9.66 19.29
N VAL A 162 -17.40 10.12 19.10
CA VAL A 162 -17.09 11.55 18.94
C VAL A 162 -17.75 12.12 17.67
N LEU A 163 -17.76 11.37 16.57
CA LEU A 163 -18.43 11.78 15.34
C LEU A 163 -19.95 11.82 15.52
N ASN A 164 -20.55 10.80 16.13
CA ASN A 164 -21.98 10.72 16.36
C ASN A 164 -22.48 11.89 17.22
N ASP A 165 -21.76 12.20 18.30
CA ASP A 165 -22.05 13.35 19.17
C ASP A 165 -21.99 14.69 18.41
N PHE A 166 -21.01 14.86 17.53
CA PHE A 166 -20.88 16.06 16.71
C PHE A 166 -22.05 16.18 15.73
N PHE A 167 -22.40 15.09 15.03
CA PHE A 167 -23.53 15.11 14.10
C PHE A 167 -24.85 15.42 14.81
N ALA A 168 -25.12 14.80 15.95
CA ALA A 168 -26.32 15.09 16.75
C ALA A 168 -26.41 16.57 17.15
N SER A 169 -25.28 17.21 17.50
CA SER A 169 -25.23 18.63 17.87
C SER A 169 -25.52 19.59 16.72
N VAL A 170 -25.32 19.19 15.46
CA VAL A 170 -25.55 20.07 14.29
C VAL A 170 -27.00 20.03 13.82
N PHE A 171 -27.74 18.96 14.17
CA PHE A 171 -29.14 18.77 13.81
C PHE A 171 -30.12 19.07 14.95
N THR A 172 -29.64 19.69 16.04
CA THR A 172 -30.46 20.24 17.13
C THR A 172 -30.50 21.75 17.00
#